data_AF-A0A7J3KZL0-F1
#
_entry.id   AF-A0A7J3KZL0-F1
#
_cell.length_a   1.000
_cell.length_b   1.000
_cell.length_c   1.000
_cell.angle_alpha   90.00
_cell.angle_beta   90.00
_cell.angle_gamma   90.00
#
_symmetry.space_group_name_H-M   'P 1'
#
loop_
_entity.id
_entity.type
_entity.pdbx_description
1 polymer ?
#
loop_
_entity_poly.entity_id
_entity_poly.type
_entity_poly.pdbx_seq_one_letter_code
_entity_poly.pdbx_strand_id
1 'polypeptide(L)'
;RLEQIFEKPLEEARSELMSLPGVGPKTADVMLLFAGGKPTFPIDTHVSRVSRRLGIVDEKDDYEEARVKLMKFFPPKYYLKAHLLLIEHGRRTCKAKNPLCRNCVLLKYCSFGQLLSKKL
;
A
#
# COMPACT_ATOMS: atom_id res chain seq x y z
N ARG A 1 1.12 21.58 -16.56
CA ARG A 1 0.02 21.82 -15.56
C ARG A 1 0.10 20.82 -14.42
N LEU A 2 0.40 19.54 -14.67
CA LEU A 2 0.70 18.56 -13.62
C LEU A 2 2.15 18.68 -13.11
N GLU A 3 3.11 19.06 -13.96
CA GLU A 3 4.52 19.18 -13.53
C GLU A 3 4.67 20.19 -12.38
N GLN A 4 4.00 21.34 -12.49
CA GLN A 4 3.98 22.38 -11.46
C GLN A 4 3.42 21.89 -10.12
N ILE A 5 2.46 20.97 -10.13
CA ILE A 5 1.91 20.39 -8.90
C ILE A 5 2.95 19.48 -8.25
N PHE A 6 3.70 18.71 -9.04
CA PHE A 6 4.74 17.82 -8.53
C PHE A 6 5.96 18.55 -7.96
N GLU A 7 6.19 19.82 -8.31
CA GLU A 7 7.27 20.61 -7.71
C GLU A 7 6.95 21.03 -6.27
N LYS A 8 5.67 21.13 -5.89
CA LYS A 8 5.24 21.57 -4.55
C LYS A 8 5.63 20.58 -3.44
N PRO A 9 5.67 21.02 -2.17
CA PRO A 9 5.77 20.13 -1.01
C PRO A 9 4.70 19.03 -1.03
N LEU A 10 5.00 17.85 -0.46
CA LEU A 10 4.15 16.65 -0.57
C LEU A 10 2.68 16.92 -0.23
N GLU A 11 2.41 17.55 0.92
CA GLU A 11 1.04 17.76 1.39
C GLU A 11 0.28 18.80 0.55
N GLU A 12 0.97 19.84 0.06
CA GLU A 12 0.38 20.83 -0.85
C GLU A 12 0.04 20.20 -2.20
N ALA A 13 0.99 19.46 -2.78
CA ALA A 13 0.79 18.75 -4.04
C ALA A 13 -0.37 17.73 -3.93
N ARG A 14 -0.45 17.02 -2.79
CA ARG A 14 -1.49 16.04 -2.51
C ARG A 14 -2.87 16.67 -2.40
N SER A 15 -2.98 17.75 -1.63
CA SER A 15 -4.22 18.52 -1.47
C SER A 15 -4.71 19.06 -2.82
N GLU A 16 -3.81 19.63 -3.61
CA GLU A 16 -4.15 20.16 -4.93
C GLU A 16 -4.59 19.07 -5.91
N LEU A 17 -3.91 17.92 -5.96
CA LEU A 17 -4.35 16.79 -6.76
C LEU A 17 -5.75 16.32 -6.36
N MET A 18 -6.02 16.22 -5.06
CA MET A 18 -7.33 15.79 -4.54
C MET A 18 -8.46 16.81 -4.80
N SER A 19 -8.13 18.06 -5.13
CA SER A 19 -9.11 19.05 -5.56
C SER A 19 -9.62 18.83 -6.99
N LEU A 20 -8.93 17.99 -7.78
CA LEU A 20 -9.31 17.70 -9.15
C LEU A 20 -10.49 16.72 -9.21
N PRO A 21 -11.49 16.94 -10.09
CA PRO A 21 -12.62 16.04 -10.24
C PRO A 21 -12.19 14.59 -10.49
N GLY A 22 -12.67 13.66 -9.66
CA GLY A 22 -12.37 12.22 -9.78
C GLY A 22 -11.04 11.77 -9.16
N VAL A 23 -10.26 12.66 -8.55
CA VAL A 23 -9.00 12.30 -7.89
C VAL A 23 -9.22 12.13 -6.39
N GLY A 24 -9.30 10.88 -5.94
CA GLY A 24 -9.28 10.55 -4.51
C GLY A 24 -7.86 10.38 -3.93
N PRO A 25 -7.73 10.13 -2.61
CA PRO A 25 -6.45 9.96 -1.91
C PRO A 25 -5.51 8.96 -2.59
N LYS A 26 -6.03 7.79 -2.95
CA LYS A 26 -5.28 6.74 -3.66
C LYS A 26 -4.71 7.23 -4.98
N THR A 27 -5.50 7.94 -5.78
CA THR A 27 -5.08 8.41 -7.10
C THR A 27 -4.01 9.48 -6.97
N ALA A 28 -4.20 10.43 -6.04
CA ALA A 28 -3.20 11.45 -5.74
C ALA A 28 -1.87 10.80 -5.30
N ASP A 29 -1.89 9.85 -4.37
CA ASP A 29 -0.69 9.19 -3.89
C ASP A 29 0.02 8.39 -4.98
N VAL A 30 -0.72 7.71 -5.88
CA VAL A 30 -0.12 7.02 -7.04
C VAL A 30 0.62 8.01 -7.94
N MET A 31 -0.01 9.13 -8.29
CA MET A 31 0.62 10.15 -9.15
C MET A 31 1.88 10.72 -8.49
N LEU A 32 1.81 11.05 -7.20
CA LEU A 32 2.92 11.61 -6.45
C LEU A 32 4.09 10.62 -6.31
N LEU A 33 3.82 9.35 -6.05
CA LEU A 33 4.86 8.34 -5.91
C LEU A 33 5.51 7.99 -7.26
N PHE A 34 4.71 7.78 -8.31
CA PHE A 34 5.21 7.28 -9.60
C PHE A 34 5.75 8.38 -10.50
N ALA A 35 5.04 9.49 -10.62
CA ALA A 35 5.41 10.58 -11.52
C ALA A 35 6.12 11.72 -10.77
N GLY A 36 5.65 12.05 -9.55
CA GLY A 36 6.22 13.14 -8.75
C GLY A 36 7.47 12.77 -7.95
N GLY A 37 7.82 11.48 -7.87
CA GLY A 37 8.95 11.00 -7.06
C GLY A 37 8.83 11.31 -5.55
N LYS A 38 7.63 11.62 -5.06
CA LYS A 38 7.40 12.05 -3.68
C LYS A 38 7.25 10.85 -2.75
N PRO A 39 7.68 10.97 -1.47
CA PRO A 39 7.65 9.88 -0.52
C PRO A 39 6.25 9.70 0.10
N THR A 40 5.30 9.17 -0.66
CA THR A 40 3.98 8.71 -0.18
C THR A 40 3.75 7.23 -0.49
N PHE A 41 2.73 6.61 0.10
CA PHE A 41 2.45 5.18 -0.03
C PHE A 41 0.99 4.91 -0.42
N PRO A 42 0.67 4.74 -1.71
CA PRO A 42 -0.70 4.52 -2.14
C PRO A 42 -1.27 3.20 -1.62
N ILE A 43 -2.50 3.24 -1.10
CA ILE A 43 -3.20 2.07 -0.57
C ILE A 43 -4.28 1.62 -1.54
N ASP A 44 -4.07 0.48 -2.21
CA ASP A 44 -5.11 -0.20 -2.97
C ASP A 44 -5.66 -1.41 -2.21
N THR A 45 -6.57 -2.16 -2.83
CA THR A 45 -7.19 -3.34 -2.21
C THR A 45 -6.20 -4.48 -1.96
N HIS A 46 -5.12 -4.59 -2.74
CA HIS A 46 -4.08 -5.60 -2.54
C HIS A 46 -3.15 -5.17 -1.41
N VAL A 47 -2.62 -3.95 -1.45
CA VAL A 47 -1.76 -3.36 -0.42
C VAL A 47 -2.47 -3.40 0.93
N SER A 48 -3.73 -2.95 0.99
CA SER A 48 -4.53 -2.97 2.22
C SER A 48 -4.66 -4.39 2.78
N ARG A 49 -5.14 -5.35 1.98
CA ARG A 49 -5.33 -6.74 2.43
C ARG A 49 -4.03 -7.40 2.87
N VAL A 50 -2.96 -7.26 2.09
CA VAL A 50 -1.67 -7.89 2.40
C VAL A 50 -1.10 -7.30 3.68
N SER A 51 -1.11 -5.97 3.81
CA SER A 51 -0.53 -5.29 4.98
C SER A 51 -1.29 -5.63 6.26
N ARG A 52 -2.62 -5.75 6.20
CA ARG A 52 -3.45 -6.18 7.34
C ARG A 52 -3.19 -7.63 7.75
N ARG A 53 -3.13 -8.55 6.78
CA ARG A 53 -2.78 -9.97 7.06
C ARG A 53 -1.35 -10.17 7.58
N LEU A 54 -0.44 -9.26 7.24
CA LEU A 54 0.92 -9.23 7.79
C LEU A 54 1.00 -8.55 9.16
N GLY A 55 -0.08 -7.91 9.64
CA GLY A 55 -0.10 -7.19 10.91
C GLY A 55 0.65 -5.85 10.89
N ILE A 56 0.88 -5.27 9.71
CA ILE A 56 1.53 -3.95 9.58
C ILE A 56 0.48 -2.82 9.72
N VAL A 57 -0.75 -3.09 9.29
CA VAL A 57 -1.90 -2.20 9.33
C VAL A 57 -3.01 -2.91 10.12
N ASP A 58 -3.74 -2.20 10.97
CA ASP A 58 -4.82 -2.79 11.77
C ASP A 58 -6.10 -2.93 10.94
N GLU A 59 -6.97 -3.89 11.24
CA GLU A 59 -8.22 -4.13 10.49
C GLU A 59 -9.20 -2.93 10.51
N LYS A 60 -9.10 -2.05 11.51
CA LYS A 60 -9.95 -0.87 11.63
C LYS A 60 -9.37 0.40 11.01
N ASP A 61 -8.09 0.37 10.59
CA ASP A 61 -7.44 1.56 10.06
C ASP A 61 -8.13 2.05 8.79
N ASP A 62 -8.33 3.36 8.70
CA ASP A 62 -8.74 4.02 7.47
C ASP A 62 -7.59 4.13 6.45
N TYR A 63 -7.84 4.84 5.34
CA TYR A 63 -6.83 5.02 4.29
C TYR A 63 -5.59 5.75 4.80
N GLU A 64 -5.77 6.84 5.56
CA GLU A 64 -4.66 7.70 6.00
C GLU A 64 -3.85 7.01 7.08
N GLU A 65 -4.51 6.34 8.03
CA GLU A 65 -3.87 5.54 9.05
C GLU A 65 -3.00 4.43 8.44
N ALA A 66 -3.53 3.70 7.45
CA ALA A 66 -2.78 2.67 6.72
C ALA A 66 -1.58 3.26 5.95
N ARG A 67 -1.77 4.39 5.27
CA ARG A 67 -0.70 5.11 4.55
C ARG A 67 0.42 5.52 5.50
N VAL A 68 0.09 6.14 6.63
CA VAL A 68 1.08 6.55 7.65
C VAL A 68 1.83 5.33 8.20
N LYS A 69 1.14 4.23 8.53
CA LYS A 69 1.80 3.03 9.07
C LYS A 69 2.76 2.40 8.07
N LEU A 70 2.40 2.30 6.79
CA LEU A 70 3.31 1.79 5.76
C LEU A 70 4.50 2.72 5.49
N MET A 71 4.30 4.04 5.55
CA MET A 71 5.39 5.00 5.48
C MET A 71 6.33 4.91 6.69
N LYS A 72 5.83 4.59 7.88
CA LYS A 72 6.67 4.33 9.07
C LYS A 72 7.40 2.98 8.98
N PHE A 73 6.78 1.98 8.36
CA PHE A 73 7.32 0.62 8.27
C PHE A 73 8.43 0.49 7.23
N PHE A 74 8.28 1.10 6.06
CA PHE A 74 9.28 1.04 4.99
C PHE A 74 10.17 2.29 4.99
N PRO A 75 11.46 2.16 4.68
CA PRO A 75 12.27 3.32 4.30
C PRO A 75 11.75 3.99 3.01
N PRO A 76 11.70 5.34 2.90
CA PRO A 76 11.16 6.04 1.73
C PRO A 76 11.70 5.59 0.37
N LYS A 77 13.01 5.28 0.30
CA LYS A 77 13.67 4.76 -0.92
C LYS A 77 13.07 3.47 -1.46
N TYR A 78 12.28 2.75 -0.66
CA TYR A 78 11.64 1.50 -1.06
C TYR A 78 10.14 1.61 -1.33
N TYR A 79 9.50 2.78 -1.18
CA TYR A 79 8.04 2.89 -1.30
C TYR A 79 7.50 2.38 -2.64
N LEU A 80 8.08 2.82 -3.76
CA LEU A 80 7.68 2.36 -5.09
C LEU A 80 7.82 0.84 -5.23
N LYS A 81 8.98 0.30 -4.85
CA LYS A 81 9.26 -1.14 -4.94
C LYS A 81 8.35 -1.95 -4.03
N ALA A 82 8.15 -1.51 -2.79
CA ALA A 82 7.28 -2.16 -1.81
C ALA A 82 5.83 -2.15 -2.29
N HIS A 83 5.32 -1.01 -2.78
CA HIS A 83 3.97 -0.89 -3.34
C HIS A 83 3.74 -1.90 -4.48
N LEU A 84 4.64 -1.97 -5.45
CA LEU A 84 4.55 -2.91 -6.58
C LEU A 84 4.61 -4.37 -6.11
N LEU A 85 5.54 -4.70 -5.20
CA LEU A 85 5.68 -6.06 -4.67
C LEU A 85 4.47 -6.50 -3.84
N LEU A 86 3.87 -5.61 -3.06
CA LEU A 86 2.66 -5.90 -2.29
C LEU A 86 1.46 -6.16 -3.21
N ILE A 87 1.31 -5.38 -4.28
CA ILE A 87 0.29 -5.62 -5.31
C ILE A 87 0.48 -7.00 -5.95
N GLU A 88 1.69 -7.27 -6.43
CA GLU A 88 2.01 -8.53 -7.11
C GLU A 88 1.81 -9.74 -6.17
N HIS A 89 2.27 -9.62 -4.93
CA HIS A 89 2.07 -10.63 -3.91
C HIS A 89 0.58 -10.86 -3.62
N GLY A 90 -0.20 -9.79 -3.49
CA GLY A 90 -1.64 -9.83 -3.28
C GLY A 90 -2.41 -10.43 -4.46
N ARG A 91 -1.90 -10.34 -5.69
CA ARG A 91 -2.50 -10.94 -6.90
C ARG A 91 -2.18 -12.42 -7.02
N ARG A 92 -0.92 -12.80 -6.81
CA ARG A 92 -0.44 -14.17 -7.10
C ARG A 92 -0.52 -15.11 -5.92
N THR A 93 -0.27 -14.62 -4.70
CA THR A 93 -0.10 -15.47 -3.51
C THR A 93 -1.16 -15.18 -2.45
N CYS A 94 -1.21 -13.94 -1.94
CA CYS A 94 -2.14 -13.53 -0.89
C CYS A 94 -3.48 -13.05 -1.46
N LYS A 95 -4.12 -13.97 -2.21
CA LYS A 95 -5.41 -13.75 -2.88
C LYS A 95 -6.52 -13.46 -1.86
N ALA A 96 -7.54 -12.72 -2.29
CA ALA A 96 -8.68 -12.39 -1.42
C ALA A 96 -9.38 -13.66 -0.91
N LYS A 97 -9.69 -14.57 -1.84
CA LYS A 97 -10.20 -15.92 -1.57
C LYS A 97 -9.08 -16.95 -1.80
N ASN A 98 -9.05 -17.99 -0.98
CA ASN A 98 -8.11 -19.12 -1.09
C ASN A 98 -6.63 -18.69 -1.26
N PRO A 99 -6.04 -17.95 -0.31
CA PRO A 99 -4.64 -17.55 -0.38
C PRO A 99 -3.70 -18.76 -0.33
N LEU A 100 -2.58 -18.70 -1.05
CA LEU A 100 -1.61 -19.79 -1.17
C LEU A 100 -0.62 -19.80 0.00
N CYS A 101 -1.12 -19.83 1.24
CA CYS A 101 -0.33 -19.61 2.45
C CYS A 101 0.81 -20.62 2.64
N ARG A 102 0.58 -21.91 2.35
CA ARG A 102 1.60 -22.97 2.46
C ARG A 102 2.85 -22.71 1.62
N ASN A 103 2.68 -22.02 0.48
CA ASN A 103 3.78 -21.69 -0.46
C ASN A 103 4.20 -20.21 -0.37
N CYS A 104 3.73 -19.48 0.64
CA CYS A 104 4.00 -18.06 0.77
C CYS A 104 5.40 -17.81 1.37
N VAL A 105 6.22 -17.03 0.68
CA VAL A 105 7.57 -16.64 1.15
C VAL A 105 7.56 -15.84 2.46
N LEU A 106 6.42 -15.26 2.83
CA LEU A 106 6.22 -14.49 4.05
C LEU A 106 5.58 -15.32 5.18
N LEU A 107 5.32 -16.62 4.99
CA LEU A 107 4.57 -17.45 5.94
C LEU A 107 5.18 -17.41 7.36
N LYS A 108 6.51 -17.47 7.48
CA LYS A 108 7.21 -17.38 8.77
C LYS A 108 6.96 -16.08 9.53
N TYR A 109 6.54 -15.01 8.84
CA TYR A 109 6.27 -13.70 9.43
C TYR A 109 4.77 -13.34 9.46
N CYS A 110 3.89 -14.22 8.95
CA CYS A 110 2.47 -13.92 8.77
C CYS A 110 1.61 -14.80 9.69
N SER A 111 1.13 -14.24 10.80
CA SER A 111 0.25 -14.93 11.76
C SER A 111 -1.05 -15.43 11.10
N PHE A 112 -1.67 -14.63 10.22
CA PHE A 112 -2.84 -15.04 9.44
C PHE A 112 -2.57 -16.32 8.63
N GLY A 113 -1.45 -16.35 7.90
CA GLY A 113 -1.07 -17.50 7.07
C GLY A 113 -0.75 -18.75 7.89
N GLN A 114 -0.12 -18.58 9.05
CA GLN A 114 0.17 -19.67 9.98
C GLN A 114 -1.11 -20.28 10.56
N LEU A 115 -2.07 -19.45 10.97
CA LEU A 115 -3.37 -19.92 11.47
C LEU A 115 -4.15 -20.66 10.39
N LEU A 116 -4.17 -20.15 9.17
CA LEU A 116 -4.88 -20.77 8.06
C LEU A 116 -4.24 -22.11 7.64
N SER A 117 -2.90 -22.19 7.67
CA SER A 117 -2.18 -23.42 7.29
C SER A 117 -2.26 -24.53 8.32
N LYS A 118 -2.55 -24.22 9.59
CA LYS A 118 -2.78 -25.21 10.66
C LYS A 118 -4.18 -25.84 10.61
N LYS A 119 -5.13 -25.20 9.93
CA LYS A 119 -6.55 -25.64 9.83
C LYS A 119 -6.84 -26.51 8.60
N LEU A 120 -5.84 -26.75 7.75
CA LEU A 120 -5.90 -27.55 6.52
C LEU A 120 -5.02 -28.78 6.67
#